data_AF-A0A8I2K6Q5-F1
#
_entry.id   AF-A0A8I2K6Q5-F1
#
_cell.length_a   1.000
_cell.length_b   1.000
_cell.length_c   1.000
_cell.angle_alpha   90.00
_cell.angle_beta   90.00
_cell.angle_gamma   90.00
#
_symmetry.space_group_name_H-M   'P 1'
#
loop_
_entity.id
_entity.type
_entity.pdbx_description
1 polymer ?
#
loop_
_entity_poly.entity_id
_entity_poly.type
_entity_poly.pdbx_seq_one_letter_code
_entity_poly.pdbx_strand_id
1 'polypeptide(L)'
;MINLIIGALVTAGLLLLVNYSRKHRLRVAWWQWTITVPGFAYAAFVLAMIAAFLEEGAARAAVVIGTIFGFIAVIWGVLLARFVFKSERR
;
A
#
# COMPACT_ATOMS: atom_id res chain seq x y z
N MET A 1 17.40 -10.24 -4.30
CA MET A 1 16.35 -11.13 -3.74
C MET A 1 15.25 -10.36 -3.01
N ILE A 2 15.61 -9.31 -2.25
CA ILE A 2 14.66 -8.43 -1.56
C ILE A 2 13.58 -7.84 -2.48
N ASN A 3 13.93 -7.43 -3.70
CA ASN A 3 12.95 -6.90 -4.66
C ASN A 3 11.84 -7.90 -5.05
N LEU A 4 12.15 -9.20 -5.12
CA LEU A 4 11.15 -10.24 -5.39
C LEU A 4 10.22 -10.44 -4.19
N ILE A 5 10.76 -10.35 -2.97
CA ILE A 5 9.98 -10.47 -1.73
C ILE A 5 9.02 -9.28 -1.58
N ILE A 6 9.51 -8.07 -1.86
CA ILE A 6 8.70 -6.84 -1.86
C ILE A 6 7.59 -6.95 -2.90
N GLY A 7 7.92 -7.33 -4.14
CA GLY A 7 6.94 -7.52 -5.21
C GLY A 7 5.86 -8.55 -4.85
N ALA A 8 6.26 -9.68 -4.26
CA ALA A 8 5.33 -10.72 -3.81
C ALA A 8 4.41 -10.22 -2.69
N LEU A 9 4.93 -9.50 -1.70
CA LEU A 9 4.15 -8.91 -0.60
C LEU A 9 3.13 -7.89 -1.10
N VAL A 10 3.54 -6.98 -1.98
CA VAL A 10 2.66 -5.97 -2.58
C VAL A 10 1.55 -6.65 -3.38
N THR A 11 1.90 -7.65 -4.19
CA THR A 11 0.93 -8.40 -5.00
C THR A 11 -0.05 -9.18 -4.13
N ALA A 12 0.44 -9.85 -3.08
CA ALA A 12 -0.39 -10.58 -2.13
C ALA A 12 -1.35 -9.63 -1.38
N GLY A 13 -0.88 -8.45 -0.96
CA GLY A 13 -1.71 -7.42 -0.35
C GLY A 13 -2.81 -6.91 -1.28
N LEU A 14 -2.48 -6.72 -2.57
CA LEU A 14 -3.43 -6.27 -3.59
C LEU A 14 -4.50 -7.34 -3.84
N LEU A 15 -4.10 -8.61 -3.97
CA LEU A 15 -5.02 -9.74 -4.10
C LEU A 15 -5.91 -9.91 -2.88
N LEU A 16 -5.38 -9.75 -1.66
CA LEU A 16 -6.15 -9.77 -0.43
C LEU A 16 -7.19 -8.66 -0.41
N LEU A 17 -6.81 -7.45 -0.81
CA LEU A 17 -7.72 -6.30 -0.88
C LEU A 17 -8.85 -6.57 -1.89
N VAL A 18 -8.52 -7.13 -3.06
CA VAL A 18 -9.51 -7.51 -4.08
C VAL A 18 -10.45 -8.59 -3.56
N ASN A 19 -9.90 -9.63 -2.90
CA ASN A 19 -10.70 -10.72 -2.35
C ASN A 19 -11.62 -10.23 -1.22
N TYR A 20 -11.10 -9.37 -0.33
CA TYR A 20 -11.88 -8.73 0.74
C TYR A 20 -13.00 -7.86 0.16
N SER A 21 -12.70 -7.05 -0.86
CA SER A 21 -13.67 -6.20 -1.55
C SER A 21 -14.78 -7.03 -2.20
N ARG A 22 -14.43 -8.14 -2.87
CA ARG A 22 -15.38 -9.08 -3.46
C ARG A 22 -16.23 -9.76 -2.39
N LYS A 23 -15.62 -10.26 -1.31
CA LYS A 23 -16.30 -10.96 -0.22
C LYS A 23 -17.32 -10.07 0.50
N HIS A 24 -17.02 -8.79 0.66
CA HIS A 24 -17.91 -7.82 1.32
C HIS A 24 -18.86 -7.10 0.36
N ARG A 25 -18.92 -7.49 -0.93
CA ARG A 25 -19.72 -6.83 -1.98
C ARG A 25 -19.55 -5.30 -2.01
N LEU A 26 -18.34 -4.83 -1.72
CA LEU A 26 -18.04 -3.40 -1.78
C LEU A 26 -18.05 -3.00 -3.25
N ARG A 27 -18.98 -2.13 -3.65
CA ARG A 27 -18.97 -1.53 -5.00
C ARG A 27 -17.81 -0.55 -5.08
N VAL A 28 -16.66 -1.05 -5.52
CA VAL A 28 -15.51 -0.19 -5.82
C VAL A 28 -15.78 0.51 -7.15
N ALA A 29 -16.12 1.80 -7.10
CA ALA A 29 -16.33 2.60 -8.30
C ALA A 29 -15.02 2.71 -9.10
N TRP A 30 -15.10 2.86 -10.42
CA TRP A 30 -13.91 2.96 -11.28
C TRP A 30 -12.96 4.09 -10.85
N TRP A 31 -13.51 5.22 -10.38
CA TRP A 31 -12.74 6.34 -9.79
C TRP A 31 -11.96 6.01 -8.51
N GLN A 32 -12.38 4.99 -7.77
CA GLN A 32 -11.69 4.56 -6.56
C GLN A 32 -10.47 3.69 -6.88
N TRP A 33 -10.46 3.02 -8.04
CA TRP A 33 -9.26 2.33 -8.55
C TRP A 33 -8.14 3.32 -8.87
N THR A 34 -8.47 4.51 -9.35
CA THR A 34 -7.49 5.57 -9.64
C THR A 34 -6.74 6.05 -8.40
N ILE A 35 -7.27 5.86 -7.20
CA ILE A 35 -6.61 6.20 -5.92
C ILE A 35 -5.91 4.97 -5.32
N THR A 36 -6.51 3.79 -5.51
CA THR A 36 -6.00 2.53 -4.96
C THR A 36 -4.71 2.08 -5.65
N VAL A 37 -4.65 2.16 -6.99
CA VAL A 37 -3.48 1.73 -7.78
C VAL A 37 -2.23 2.57 -7.44
N PRO A 38 -2.28 3.92 -7.40
CA PRO A 38 -1.15 4.72 -6.94
C PRO A 38 -0.76 4.45 -5.49
N GLY A 39 -1.72 4.13 -4.62
CA GLY A 39 -1.43 3.76 -3.22
C GLY A 39 -0.55 2.50 -3.12
N PHE A 40 -0.83 1.47 -3.94
CA PHE A 40 0.01 0.28 -4.02
C PHE A 40 1.37 0.54 -4.66
N ALA A 41 1.42 1.37 -5.72
CA ALA A 41 2.67 1.78 -6.34
C ALA A 41 3.56 2.56 -5.34
N TYR A 42 2.96 3.44 -4.55
CA TYR A 42 3.63 4.17 -3.48
C TYR A 42 4.15 3.23 -2.40
N ALA A 43 3.34 2.27 -1.94
CA ALA A 43 3.79 1.27 -0.95
C ALA A 43 5.00 0.45 -1.47
N ALA A 44 4.97 0.03 -2.74
CA ALA A 44 6.08 -0.66 -3.38
C ALA A 44 7.33 0.21 -3.47
N PHE A 45 7.17 1.48 -3.86
CA PHE A 45 8.25 2.46 -3.91
C PHE A 45 8.90 2.66 -2.54
N VAL A 46 8.11 2.84 -1.48
CA VAL A 46 8.62 3.03 -0.12
C VAL A 46 9.41 1.81 0.35
N LEU A 47 8.90 0.60 0.12
CA LEU A 47 9.62 -0.63 0.48
C LEU A 47 10.94 -0.77 -0.29
N ALA A 48 10.95 -0.46 -1.59
CA ALA A 48 12.16 -0.47 -2.41
C ALA A 48 13.18 0.58 -1.92
N MET A 49 12.71 1.78 -1.54
CA MET A 49 13.57 2.83 -1.01
C MET A 49 14.20 2.43 0.33
N ILE A 50 13.43 1.83 1.25
CA ILE A 50 13.96 1.31 2.52
C ILE A 50 15.02 0.25 2.25
N ALA A 51 14.77 -0.67 1.31
CA ALA A 51 15.73 -1.70 0.93
C ALA A 51 17.05 -1.09 0.39
N ALA A 52 16.96 -0.09 -0.50
CA ALA A 52 18.13 0.59 -1.05
C ALA A 52 18.97 1.27 0.04
N PHE A 53 18.34 1.99 0.98
CA PHE A 53 19.06 2.62 2.10
C PHE A 53 19.70 1.59 3.05
N LEU A 54 19.12 0.40 3.18
CA LEU A 54 19.73 -0.69 3.96
C LEU A 54 20.93 -1.31 3.24
N GLU A 55 20.87 -1.48 1.92
CA GLU A 55 22.00 -1.96 1.10
C GLU A 55 23.18 -0.98 1.10
N GLU A 56 22.91 0.34 1.11
CA GLU A 56 23.92 1.39 1.21
C GLU A 56 24.53 1.56 2.62
N GLY A 57 24.09 0.76 3.61
CA GLY A 57 24.55 0.86 5.01
C GLY A 57 24.02 2.08 5.76
N ALA A 58 23.11 2.85 5.17
CA ALA A 58 22.51 4.05 5.73
C ALA A 58 21.27 3.72 6.58
N ALA A 59 21.41 2.81 7.56
CA ALA A 59 20.29 2.31 8.36
C ALA A 59 19.51 3.42 9.09
N ARG A 60 20.18 4.48 9.57
CA ARG A 60 19.51 5.64 10.17
C ARG A 60 18.60 6.38 9.16
N ALA A 61 19.07 6.56 7.93
CA ALA A 61 18.28 7.19 6.88
C ALA A 61 17.07 6.31 6.52
N ALA A 62 17.27 4.99 6.39
CA ALA A 62 16.22 4.01 6.14
C ALA A 62 15.09 4.10 7.19
N VAL A 63 15.43 4.22 8.48
CA VAL A 63 14.45 4.32 9.56
C VAL A 63 13.68 5.65 9.52
N VAL A 64 14.37 6.79 9.35
CA VAL A 64 13.72 8.12 9.32
C VAL A 64 12.77 8.21 8.13
N ILE A 65 13.25 7.86 6.95
CA ILE A 65 12.48 7.86 5.71
C ILE A 65 11.35 6.84 5.82
N GLY A 66 11.63 5.61 6.23
CA GLY A 66 10.61 4.58 6.42
C GLY A 66 9.49 5.00 7.37
N THR A 67 9.83 5.76 8.42
CA THR A 67 8.84 6.29 9.38
C THR A 67 7.96 7.37 8.75
N ILE A 68 8.55 8.35 8.05
CA ILE A 68 7.81 9.44 7.40
C ILE A 68 6.90 8.87 6.30
N PHE A 69 7.45 8.06 5.41
CA PHE A 69 6.71 7.49 4.29
C PHE A 69 5.68 6.46 4.77
N GLY A 70 5.98 5.71 5.83
CA GLY A 70 5.06 4.80 6.49
C GLY A 70 3.86 5.53 7.13
N PHE A 71 4.09 6.67 7.77
CA PHE A 71 3.01 7.49 8.32
C PHE A 71 2.07 8.01 7.23
N ILE A 72 2.63 8.48 6.10
CA ILE A 72 1.85 8.87 4.92
C ILE A 72 1.06 7.67 4.36
N ALA A 73 1.67 6.49 4.32
CA ALA A 73 1.00 5.27 3.87
C ALA A 73 -0.18 4.88 4.77
N VAL A 74 -0.05 5.05 6.10
CA VAL A 74 -1.15 4.81 7.04
C VAL A 74 -2.29 5.79 6.83
N ILE A 75 -1.98 7.10 6.69
CA ILE A 75 -2.99 8.13 6.40
C ILE A 75 -3.72 7.78 5.10
N TRP A 76 -2.97 7.43 4.05
CA TRP A 76 -3.53 7.05 2.76
C TRP A 76 -4.40 5.80 2.88
N GLY A 77 -3.95 4.78 3.63
CA GLY A 77 -4.71 3.57 3.91
C GLY A 77 -6.05 3.85 4.61
N VAL A 78 -6.06 4.76 5.60
CA VAL A 78 -7.28 5.20 6.28
C VAL A 78 -8.21 5.96 5.34
N LEU A 79 -7.67 6.82 4.47
CA LEU A 79 -8.44 7.53 3.46
C LEU A 79 -9.08 6.54 2.46
N LEU A 80 -8.33 5.56 1.97
CA LEU A 80 -8.87 4.49 1.14
C LEU A 80 -9.97 3.72 1.89
N ALA A 81 -9.74 3.34 3.14
CA ALA A 81 -10.74 2.63 3.93
C ALA A 81 -12.06 3.43 4.08
N ARG A 82 -11.95 4.74 4.25
CA ARG A 82 -13.10 5.62 4.53
C ARG A 82 -13.83 6.09 3.26
N PHE A 83 -13.11 6.37 2.18
CA PHE A 83 -13.64 6.97 0.96
C PHE A 83 -13.83 5.96 -0.18
N VAL A 84 -13.07 4.87 -0.19
CA VAL A 84 -13.18 3.81 -1.21
C VAL A 84 -14.14 2.72 -0.76
N PHE A 85 -14.01 2.20 0.47
CA PHE A 85 -14.87 1.14 0.97
C PHE A 85 -16.12 1.68 1.68
N LYS A 86 -16.93 2.48 0.97
CA LYS A 86 -18.25 2.83 1.48
C LYS A 86 -19.15 1.60 1.37
N SER A 87 -19.36 0.92 2.50
CA SER A 87 -20.33 -0.17 2.63
C SER A 87 -21.70 0.33 2.19
N GLU A 88 -22.23 -0.23 1.11
CA GLU A 88 -23.62 -0.06 0.71
C GLU A 88 -24.47 -0.82 1.74
N ARG A 89 -24.71 -0.19 2.92
CA ARG A 89 -25.77 -0.64 3.83
C ARG A 89 -27.09 -0.48 3.07
N ARG A 90 -27.56 -1.57 2.48
CA ARG A 90 -28.99 -1.81 2.33
C ARG A 90 -29.52 -2.42 3.62
#